data_AF-A0A8T4Z6H9-F1
#
_entry.id   AF-A0A8T4Z6H9-F1
#
_cell.length_a   1.000
_cell.length_b   1.000
_cell.length_c   1.000
_cell.angle_alpha   90.00
_cell.angle_beta   90.00
_cell.angle_gamma   90.00
#
_symmetry.space_group_name_H-M   'P 1'
#
loop_
_entity.id
_entity.type
_entity.pdbx_description
1 polymer ?
#
loop_
_entity_poly.entity_id
_entity_poly.type
_entity_poly.pdbx_seq_one_letter_code
_entity_poly.pdbx_strand_id
1 'polypeptide(L)'
;YDPHPALPFIGGTRLTIIYPVLIPIALAVTSNAVNMLDVYNGSMTGTCSVAVSAIIVSMLLAGRWFPASLAAGLLGGLIAFHIFNRYPAKVFAGDVGSLYVGASFGVVT
;
A
#
# COMPACT_ATOMS: atom_id res chain seq x y z
N TYR A 1 -2.27 17.78 5.24
CA TYR A 1 -2.75 17.14 6.48
C TYR A 1 -4.23 17.45 6.57
N ASP A 2 -5.07 16.43 6.43
CA ASP A 2 -6.51 16.56 6.59
C ASP A 2 -6.92 15.82 7.88
N PRO A 3 -7.33 16.54 8.95
CA PRO A 3 -7.69 15.93 10.23
C PRO A 3 -9.09 15.29 10.21
N HIS A 4 -9.69 15.14 9.03
CA HIS A 4 -11.00 14.55 8.80
C HIS A 4 -10.94 13.20 8.06
N PRO A 5 -10.29 12.15 8.62
CA PRO A 5 -10.34 10.83 7.99
C PRO A 5 -11.79 10.34 7.89
N ALA A 6 -12.13 9.78 6.74
CA ALA A 6 -13.40 9.10 6.51
C ALA A 6 -13.31 7.69 7.07
N LEU A 7 -14.03 7.41 8.15
CA LEU A 7 -14.16 6.07 8.69
C LEU A 7 -15.19 5.29 7.88
N PRO A 8 -14.95 3.98 7.62
CA PRO A 8 -15.96 3.14 7.01
C PRO A 8 -17.21 3.13 7.91
N PHE A 9 -18.38 3.26 7.30
CA PHE A 9 -19.72 3.29 7.94
C PHE A 9 -20.07 4.52 8.79
N ILE A 10 -19.11 5.25 9.34
CA ILE A 10 -19.36 6.40 10.24
C ILE A 10 -19.21 7.76 9.53
N GLY A 11 -18.41 7.83 8.47
CA GLY A 11 -18.15 9.06 7.72
C GLY A 11 -16.97 9.88 8.25
N GLY A 12 -16.90 11.16 7.89
CA GLY A 12 -15.79 12.05 8.26
C GLY A 12 -15.76 12.34 9.76
N THR A 13 -14.68 11.95 10.43
CA THR A 13 -14.48 12.18 11.88
C THR A 13 -13.32 13.10 12.13
N ARG A 14 -13.42 13.99 13.14
CA ARG A 14 -12.38 14.97 13.44
C ARG A 14 -11.39 14.39 14.47
N LEU A 15 -10.25 13.92 14.01
CA LEU A 15 -9.22 13.22 14.81
C LEU A 15 -7.92 14.03 14.94
N THR A 16 -8.01 15.32 15.24
CA THR A 16 -6.88 16.27 15.14
C THR A 16 -5.63 15.92 15.98
N ILE A 17 -5.77 15.21 17.10
CA ILE A 17 -4.65 14.84 18.00
C ILE A 17 -4.20 13.40 17.78
N ILE A 18 -5.13 12.49 17.50
CA ILE A 18 -4.87 11.05 17.41
C ILE A 18 -4.33 10.69 16.02
N TYR A 19 -4.81 11.37 14.97
CA TYR A 19 -4.40 11.14 13.59
C TYR A 19 -2.88 11.30 13.33
N PRO A 20 -2.17 12.32 13.83
CA PRO A 20 -0.73 12.45 13.58
C PRO A 20 0.10 11.36 14.27
N VAL A 21 -0.39 10.78 15.36
CA VAL A 21 0.25 9.61 16.01
C VAL A 21 -0.09 8.32 15.28
N LEU A 22 -1.29 8.21 14.72
CA LEU A 22 -1.71 7.07 13.91
C LEU A 22 -0.90 6.93 12.61
N ILE A 23 -0.51 8.02 11.96
CA ILE A 23 0.26 7.99 10.70
C ILE A 23 1.54 7.15 10.80
N PRO A 24 2.51 7.44 11.71
CA PRO A 24 3.74 6.66 11.80
C PRO A 24 3.49 5.22 12.24
N ILE A 25 2.47 4.97 13.08
CA ILE A 25 2.09 3.62 13.48
C ILE A 25 1.55 2.84 12.28
N ALA A 26 0.65 3.43 11.51
CA ALA A 26 0.06 2.82 10.33
C ALA A 26 1.16 2.45 9.31
N LEU A 27 2.10 3.36 9.06
CA LEU A 27 3.23 3.10 8.15
C LEU A 27 4.15 1.99 8.67
N ALA A 28 4.47 1.98 9.97
CA ALA A 28 5.29 0.92 10.56
C ALA A 28 4.59 -0.45 10.49
N VAL A 29 3.28 -0.49 10.76
CA VAL A 29 2.48 -1.71 10.69
C VAL A 29 2.40 -2.22 9.26
N THR A 30 2.09 -1.38 8.27
CA THR A 30 1.99 -1.82 6.87
C THR A 30 3.34 -2.25 6.32
N SER A 31 4.42 -1.56 6.66
CA SER A 31 5.79 -1.92 6.24
C SER A 31 6.21 -3.29 6.77
N ASN A 32 6.00 -3.53 8.06
CA ASN A 32 6.34 -4.82 8.67
C ASN A 32 5.41 -5.94 8.19
N ALA A 33 4.12 -5.66 7.98
CA ALA A 33 3.19 -6.65 7.44
C ALA A 33 3.59 -7.11 6.04
N VAL A 34 3.98 -6.18 5.15
CA VAL A 34 4.45 -6.53 3.80
C VAL A 34 5.78 -7.28 3.83
N ASN A 35 6.68 -6.93 4.75
CA ASN A 35 7.91 -7.71 4.97
C ASN A 35 7.62 -9.15 5.40
N MET A 36 6.67 -9.35 6.32
CA MET A 36 6.25 -10.70 6.74
C MET A 36 5.51 -11.50 5.65
N LEU A 37 4.97 -10.85 4.62
CA LEU A 37 4.33 -11.51 3.47
C LEU A 37 5.34 -12.02 2.43
N ASP A 38 6.58 -11.57 2.48
CA ASP A 38 7.65 -11.91 1.53
C ASP A 38 8.37 -13.22 1.90
N VAL A 39 7.61 -14.27 2.25
CA VAL A 39 8.15 -15.60 2.59
C VAL A 39 8.34 -16.47 1.34
N TYR A 40 7.55 -16.24 0.30
CA TYR A 40 7.54 -17.05 -0.92
C TYR A 40 7.67 -16.17 -2.17
N ASN A 41 8.36 -16.70 -3.19
CA ASN A 41 8.56 -16.06 -4.48
C ASN A 41 7.22 -15.60 -5.09
N GLY A 42 7.09 -14.29 -5.31
CA GLY A 42 5.89 -13.70 -5.90
C GLY A 42 4.70 -13.51 -4.94
N SER A 43 4.78 -13.95 -3.68
CA SER A 43 3.69 -13.80 -2.70
C SER A 43 3.42 -12.33 -2.36
N MET A 44 4.47 -11.61 -1.95
CA MET A 44 4.37 -10.19 -1.61
C MET A 44 3.85 -9.37 -2.81
N THR A 45 4.46 -9.57 -3.98
CA THR A 45 4.10 -8.82 -5.18
C THR A 45 2.68 -9.13 -5.67
N GLY A 46 2.25 -10.39 -5.62
CA GLY A 46 0.90 -10.78 -6.03
C GLY A 46 -0.16 -10.20 -5.11
N THR A 47 -0.02 -10.40 -3.79
CA THR A 47 -0.99 -9.92 -2.79
C THR A 47 -1.09 -8.39 -2.80
N CYS A 48 0.05 -7.69 -2.82
CA CYS A 48 0.07 -6.23 -2.87
C CYS A 48 -0.50 -5.70 -4.20
N SER A 49 -0.26 -6.35 -5.34
CA SER A 49 -0.84 -5.92 -6.62
C SER A 49 -2.37 -5.98 -6.60
N VAL A 50 -2.93 -7.07 -6.08
CA VAL A 50 -4.39 -7.23 -5.93
C VAL A 50 -4.95 -6.16 -4.99
N ALA A 51 -4.33 -5.95 -3.82
CA ALA A 51 -4.79 -4.96 -2.86
C ALA A 51 -4.73 -3.52 -3.42
N VAL A 52 -3.63 -3.13 -4.08
CA VAL A 52 -3.49 -1.81 -4.69
C VAL A 52 -4.51 -1.60 -5.81
N SER A 53 -4.80 -2.62 -6.63
CA SER A 53 -5.83 -2.52 -7.67
C SER A 53 -7.22 -2.24 -7.10
N ALA A 54 -7.59 -2.86 -5.98
CA ALA A 54 -8.84 -2.58 -5.29
C ALA A 54 -8.89 -1.14 -4.74
N ILE A 55 -7.78 -0.64 -4.20
CA ILE A 55 -7.68 0.74 -3.71
C ILE A 55 -7.82 1.74 -4.86
N ILE A 56 -7.19 1.50 -6.02
CA ILE A 56 -7.34 2.34 -7.21
C ILE A 56 -8.82 2.46 -7.60
N VAL A 57 -9.53 1.33 -7.68
CA VAL A 57 -10.96 1.32 -8.02
C VAL A 57 -11.76 2.12 -6.99
N SER A 58 -11.51 1.94 -5.70
CA SER A 58 -12.15 2.71 -4.62
C SER A 58 -11.91 4.22 -4.75
N MET A 59 -10.68 4.63 -5.06
CA MET A 59 -10.32 6.04 -5.21
C MET A 59 -10.94 6.68 -6.45
N LEU A 60 -11.03 5.95 -7.56
CA LEU A 60 -11.69 6.41 -8.78
C LEU A 60 -13.19 6.63 -8.53
N LEU A 61 -13.83 5.72 -7.80
CA LEU A 61 -15.24 5.88 -7.37
C LEU A 61 -15.43 7.08 -6.42
N ALA A 62 -14.44 7.35 -5.56
CA ALA A 62 -14.42 8.53 -4.68
C ALA A 62 -14.03 9.84 -5.39
N GLY A 63 -13.72 9.82 -6.70
CA GLY A 63 -13.30 10.99 -7.46
C GLY A 63 -11.90 11.53 -7.11
N ARG A 64 -11.08 10.75 -6.39
CA ARG A 64 -9.75 11.15 -5.92
C ARG A 64 -8.66 10.78 -6.93
N TRP A 65 -8.53 11.58 -7.99
CA TRP A 65 -7.62 11.31 -9.11
C TRP A 65 -6.13 11.36 -8.76
N PHE A 66 -5.71 12.29 -7.91
CA PHE A 66 -4.30 12.44 -7.54
C PHE A 66 -3.73 11.23 -6.76
N PRO A 67 -4.36 10.74 -5.68
CA PRO A 67 -3.86 9.53 -5.02
C PRO A 67 -4.05 8.27 -5.87
N ALA A 68 -5.06 8.22 -6.74
CA ALA A 68 -5.24 7.11 -7.68
C ALA A 68 -4.07 6.99 -8.68
N SER A 69 -3.50 8.11 -9.15
CA SER A 69 -2.34 8.07 -10.06
C SER A 69 -1.07 7.59 -9.36
N LEU A 70 -0.86 7.95 -8.10
CA LEU A 70 0.24 7.41 -7.28
C LEU A 70 0.09 5.91 -7.06
N ALA A 71 -1.12 5.45 -6.73
CA ALA A 71 -1.45 4.04 -6.59
C ALA A 71 -1.24 3.26 -7.89
N ALA A 72 -1.60 3.83 -9.04
CA ALA A 72 -1.36 3.24 -10.35
C ALA A 72 0.14 3.12 -10.68
N GLY A 73 0.95 4.10 -10.31
CA GLY A 73 2.41 4.03 -10.41
C GLY A 73 3.00 2.91 -9.57
N LEU A 74 2.53 2.76 -8.32
CA LEU A 74 2.89 1.67 -7.44
C LEU A 74 2.51 0.31 -8.06
N LEU A 75 1.27 0.16 -8.54
CA LEU A 75 0.81 -1.06 -9.21
C LEU A 75 1.68 -1.42 -10.42
N GLY A 76 2.05 -0.43 -11.25
CA GLY A 76 2.93 -0.65 -12.40
C GLY A 76 4.32 -1.16 -11.98
N GLY A 77 4.90 -0.59 -10.93
CA GLY A 77 6.15 -1.06 -10.35
C GLY A 77 6.06 -2.48 -9.79
N LEU A 78 4.97 -2.81 -9.09
CA LEU A 78 4.73 -4.14 -8.57
C LEU A 78 4.56 -5.20 -9.67
N ILE A 79 3.83 -4.89 -10.74
CA ILE A 79 3.64 -5.80 -11.87
C ILE A 79 4.98 -6.05 -12.58
N ALA A 80 5.76 -5.01 -12.83
CA ALA A 80 7.08 -5.13 -13.43
C ALA A 80 7.99 -6.00 -12.55
N PHE A 81 8.01 -5.75 -11.24
CA PHE A 81 8.80 -6.52 -10.29
C PHE A 81 8.30 -7.97 -10.15
N HIS A 82 6.99 -8.21 -10.20
CA HIS A 82 6.39 -9.54 -10.15
C HIS A 82 6.89 -10.46 -11.29
N ILE A 83 7.13 -9.92 -12.48
CA ILE A 83 7.66 -10.69 -13.62
C ILE A 83 9.06 -11.27 -13.32
N PHE A 84 9.86 -10.57 -12.51
CA PHE A 84 11.20 -11.03 -12.09
C PHE A 84 11.19 -11.82 -10.77
N ASN A 85 10.17 -11.61 -9.93
CA ASN A 85 10.03 -12.24 -8.62
C ASN A 85 9.16 -13.52 -8.63
N ARG A 86 8.40 -13.79 -9.71
CA ARG A 86 7.63 -15.03 -9.88
C ARG A 86 8.57 -16.25 -9.93
N TYR A 87 8.09 -17.39 -9.45
CA TYR A 87 8.87 -18.63 -9.46
C TYR A 87 9.23 -19.08 -10.89
N PRO A 88 10.50 -19.46 -11.18
CA PRO A 88 11.70 -19.34 -10.33
C PRO A 88 12.24 -17.90 -10.29
N ALA A 89 12.44 -17.36 -9.08
CA ALA A 89 12.78 -15.95 -8.87
C ALA A 89 14.19 -15.60 -9.36
N LYS A 90 14.31 -14.45 -10.04
CA LYS A 90 15.59 -13.90 -10.52
C LYS A 90 16.06 -12.71 -9.69
N VAL A 91 15.13 -12.01 -9.04
CA VAL A 91 15.40 -10.81 -8.23
C VAL A 91 14.55 -10.88 -6.97
N PHE A 92 15.17 -10.67 -5.82
CA PHE A 92 14.52 -10.61 -4.52
C PHE A 92 14.33 -9.15 -4.08
N ALA A 93 13.23 -8.86 -3.38
CA ALA A 93 12.96 -7.52 -2.87
C ALA A 93 13.90 -7.16 -1.71
N GLY A 94 14.21 -8.15 -0.88
CA GLY A 94 14.90 -7.96 0.40
C GLY A 94 14.10 -7.07 1.36
N ASP A 95 14.72 -6.72 2.48
CA ASP A 95 14.10 -5.84 3.47
C ASP A 95 13.83 -4.44 2.91
N VAL A 96 14.74 -3.93 2.07
CA VAL A 96 14.62 -2.60 1.48
C VAL A 96 13.37 -2.51 0.58
N GLY A 97 13.16 -3.49 -0.30
CA GLY A 97 12.02 -3.50 -1.21
C GLY A 97 10.70 -3.72 -0.50
N SER A 98 10.65 -4.66 0.44
CA SER A 98 9.43 -4.98 1.19
C SER A 98 8.96 -3.83 2.10
N LEU A 99 9.88 -3.18 2.81
CA LEU A 99 9.58 -2.00 3.62
C LEU A 99 9.12 -0.82 2.75
N TYR A 100 9.77 -0.59 1.60
CA TYR A 100 9.36 0.45 0.67
C TYR A 100 7.94 0.24 0.13
N VAL A 101 7.62 -0.99 -0.30
CA VAL A 101 6.29 -1.33 -0.81
C VAL A 101 5.23 -1.19 0.28
N GLY A 102 5.50 -1.66 1.50
CA GLY A 102 4.56 -1.54 2.61
C GLY A 102 4.37 -0.11 3.12
N ALA A 103 5.42 0.72 3.11
CA ALA A 103 5.28 2.15 3.39
C ALA A 103 4.46 2.86 2.30
N SER A 104 4.74 2.56 1.03
CA SER A 104 3.99 3.13 -0.10
C SER A 104 2.51 2.73 -0.06
N PHE A 105 2.23 1.47 0.29
CA PHE A 105 0.87 0.98 0.50
C PHE A 105 0.15 1.72 1.64
N GLY A 106 0.83 1.96 2.75
CA GLY A 106 0.30 2.69 3.89
C GLY A 106 0.06 4.18 3.64
N VAL A 107 0.80 4.81 2.72
CA VAL A 107 0.56 6.21 2.30
C VAL A 107 -0.65 6.34 1.38
N VAL A 108 -0.87 5.34 0.53
CA VAL A 108 -1.97 5.35 -0.44
C VAL A 108 -3.30 4.98 0.21
N THR A 109 -3.29 4.23 1.31
CA THR A 109 -4.50 3.85 2.05
C THR A 109 -5.02 5.01 2.89
#